data_AF-A0A1Y0MB34-F1
#
_entry.id   AF-A0A1Y0MB34-F1
#
_cell.length_a   1.000
_cell.length_b   1.000
_cell.length_c   1.000
_cell.angle_alpha   90.00
_cell.angle_beta   90.00
_cell.angle_gamma   90.00
#
_symmetry.space_group_name_H-M   'P 1'
#
loop_
_entity.id
_entity.type
_entity.pdbx_description
1 polymer ?
#
loop_
_entity_poly.entity_id
_entity_poly.type
_entity_poly.pdbx_seq_one_letter_code
_entity_poly.pdbx_strand_id
1 'polypeptide(L)'
;MNKIRFTLLAALLITVSIFGQSPEQISYQAVVRDAANAIVANQLVGMKISVLQTTENGTAVYEETQTPTTNANGLLSIYIGAGTTDVVGIFSDIVWSTGSYFVKIEIDPAGGTNYTIIGTTQLVSVPYALYAKATAAGALTGTALNATVIGSSLTSVGTLTDLTVTGTSETGLVKITGGSPAVGKVLTSDADGLASWQAAAATVREVADEFSSTANQTAFTLSQAPSANSKVKMYVNGIRISNTSYTYTSSVTSLTYIPANNEGYALTAGDRIQFDYFY
;
A
#
# COMPACT_ATOMS: atom_id res chain seq x y z
N MET A 1 17.74 -16.05 43.88
CA MET A 1 16.96 -15.39 42.80
C MET A 1 17.66 -15.41 41.43
N ASN A 2 19.00 -15.41 41.36
CA ASN A 2 19.73 -15.29 40.09
C ASN A 2 19.74 -16.58 39.23
N LYS A 3 19.66 -17.77 39.84
CA LYS A 3 19.66 -19.05 39.11
C LYS A 3 18.38 -19.27 38.28
N ILE A 4 17.21 -18.91 38.83
CA ILE A 4 15.92 -18.99 38.14
C ILE A 4 15.85 -18.10 36.89
N ARG A 5 16.48 -16.92 36.94
CA ARG A 5 16.53 -16.00 35.80
C ARG A 5 17.40 -16.53 34.66
N PHE A 6 18.52 -17.18 34.98
CA PHE A 6 19.37 -17.85 33.98
C PHE A 6 18.67 -19.05 33.34
N THR A 7 17.94 -19.86 34.11
CA THR A 7 17.18 -21.00 33.59
C THR A 7 16.04 -20.55 32.68
N LEU A 8 15.32 -19.49 33.04
CA LEU A 8 14.25 -18.90 32.21
C LEU A 8 14.79 -18.30 30.90
N LEU A 9 15.95 -17.63 30.96
CA LEU A 9 16.58 -17.08 29.75
C LEU A 9 17.09 -18.17 28.82
N ALA A 10 17.71 -19.24 29.35
CA ALA A 10 18.12 -20.39 28.56
C ALA A 10 16.94 -21.11 27.91
N ALA A 11 15.84 -21.31 28.64
CA ALA A 11 14.61 -21.89 28.10
C ALA A 11 14.00 -21.01 26.99
N LEU A 12 14.03 -19.69 27.15
CA LEU A 12 13.58 -18.74 26.13
C LEU A 12 14.45 -18.83 24.87
N LEU A 13 15.79 -18.84 25.00
CA LEU A 13 16.68 -18.96 23.84
C LEU A 13 16.52 -20.28 23.07
N ILE A 14 16.22 -21.39 23.76
CA ILE A 14 16.00 -22.71 23.11
C ILE A 14 14.70 -22.72 22.28
N THR A 15 13.69 -21.93 22.65
CA THR A 15 12.43 -21.84 21.88
C THR A 15 12.52 -21.01 20.60
N VAL A 16 13.54 -20.15 20.46
CA VAL A 16 13.71 -19.31 19.25
C VAL A 16 14.46 -20.06 18.13
N SER A 17 15.01 -21.24 18.40
CA SER A 17 15.78 -22.02 17.41
C SER A 17 14.94 -23.00 16.58
N ILE A 18 13.62 -23.03 16.76
CA ILE A 18 12.75 -23.95 16.03
C ILE A 18 12.22 -23.27 14.76
N PHE A 19 13.13 -22.93 13.85
CA PHE A 19 12.73 -22.70 12.47
C PHE A 19 12.46 -24.06 11.85
N GLY A 20 11.19 -24.42 11.69
CA GLY A 20 10.81 -25.53 10.82
C GLY A 20 11.13 -25.14 9.38
N GLN A 21 12.38 -25.25 8.96
CA GLN A 21 12.72 -25.18 7.55
C GLN A 21 12.10 -26.41 6.89
N SER A 22 11.26 -26.18 5.88
CA SER A 22 10.86 -27.27 5.00
C SER A 22 12.12 -27.87 4.41
N PRO A 23 12.35 -29.19 4.50
CA PRO A 23 13.52 -29.80 3.89
C PRO A 23 13.62 -29.39 2.42
N GLU A 24 14.75 -28.82 2.02
CA GLU A 24 15.03 -28.42 0.64
C GLU A 24 15.45 -29.65 -0.17
N GLN A 25 14.54 -30.59 -0.34
CA GLN A 25 14.79 -31.88 -0.97
C GLN A 25 13.56 -32.35 -1.75
N ILE A 26 13.79 -33.14 -2.79
CA ILE A 26 12.72 -33.76 -3.61
C ILE A 26 12.71 -35.26 -3.35
N SER A 27 11.57 -35.82 -2.95
CA SER A 27 11.41 -37.27 -2.82
C SER A 27 11.41 -37.94 -4.20
N TYR A 28 12.23 -38.98 -4.38
CA TYR A 28 12.31 -39.75 -5.63
C TYR A 28 12.30 -41.25 -5.36
N GLN A 29 11.55 -42.00 -6.17
CA GLN A 29 11.51 -43.46 -6.14
C GLN A 29 11.58 -44.01 -7.56
N ALA A 30 12.31 -45.09 -7.74
CA ALA A 30 12.44 -45.77 -9.02
C ALA A 30 12.66 -47.27 -8.84
N VAL A 31 12.22 -48.04 -9.83
CA VAL A 31 12.52 -49.47 -9.95
C VAL A 31 13.66 -49.62 -10.96
N VAL A 32 14.77 -50.20 -10.53
CA VAL A 32 15.96 -50.39 -11.37
C VAL A 32 15.91 -51.74 -12.07
N ARG A 33 16.14 -51.72 -13.38
CA ARG A 33 16.26 -52.90 -14.23
C ARG A 33 17.51 -52.80 -15.08
N ASP A 34 18.18 -53.91 -15.32
CA ASP A 34 19.38 -53.95 -16.18
C ASP A 34 19.03 -53.95 -17.67
N ALA A 35 20.06 -54.01 -18.53
CA ALA A 35 19.90 -54.03 -19.98
C ALA A 35 19.15 -55.27 -20.51
N ALA A 36 19.10 -56.36 -19.74
CA ALA A 36 18.32 -57.56 -20.03
C ALA A 36 16.88 -57.47 -19.47
N ASN A 37 16.49 -56.31 -18.94
CA ASN A 37 15.21 -56.03 -18.28
C ASN A 37 14.99 -56.82 -16.97
N ALA A 38 16.05 -57.41 -16.41
CA ALA A 38 16.02 -58.11 -15.13
C ALA A 38 16.04 -57.12 -13.96
N ILE A 39 15.39 -57.48 -12.85
CA ILE A 39 15.31 -56.64 -11.66
C ILE A 39 16.68 -56.61 -10.97
N VAL A 40 17.17 -55.40 -10.71
CA VAL A 40 18.39 -55.13 -9.94
C VAL A 40 18.00 -55.14 -8.45
N ALA A 41 17.95 -56.31 -7.82
CA ALA A 41 17.43 -56.49 -6.46
C ALA A 41 18.52 -56.57 -5.38
N ASN A 42 18.25 -55.99 -4.20
CA ASN A 42 19.08 -56.10 -2.99
C ASN A 42 20.57 -55.76 -3.19
N GLN A 43 20.87 -54.80 -4.08
CA GLN A 43 22.24 -54.40 -4.37
C GLN A 43 22.42 -52.89 -4.39
N LEU A 44 23.64 -52.46 -4.08
CA LEU A 44 24.05 -51.07 -4.15
C LEU A 44 24.15 -50.65 -5.62
N VAL A 45 23.54 -49.51 -5.96
CA VAL A 45 23.60 -48.92 -7.29
C VAL A 45 24.26 -47.55 -7.20
N GLY A 46 25.06 -47.19 -8.20
CA GLY A 46 25.64 -45.87 -8.31
C GLY A 46 24.66 -44.97 -9.03
N MET A 47 24.42 -43.76 -8.51
CA MET A 47 23.52 -42.80 -9.13
C MET A 47 24.20 -41.45 -9.28
N LYS A 48 24.05 -40.83 -10.46
CA LYS A 48 24.26 -39.41 -10.67
C LYS A 48 22.93 -38.74 -11.00
N ILE A 49 22.67 -37.62 -10.35
CA ILE A 49 21.44 -36.83 -10.50
C ILE A 49 21.85 -35.43 -10.93
N SER A 50 21.26 -34.94 -12.01
CA SER A 50 21.47 -33.56 -12.49
C SER A 50 20.14 -32.84 -12.63
N VAL A 51 20.07 -31.58 -12.17
CA VAL A 51 18.96 -30.67 -12.46
C VAL A 51 19.33 -29.81 -13.65
N LEU A 52 18.60 -29.96 -14.76
CA LEU A 52 18.84 -29.25 -16.01
C LEU A 52 17.83 -28.10 -16.16
N GLN A 53 18.26 -26.97 -16.70
CA GLN A 53 17.41 -25.80 -16.91
C GLN A 53 17.02 -25.64 -18.39
N THR A 54 15.81 -25.11 -18.63
CA THR A 54 15.23 -24.74 -19.93
C THR A 54 14.80 -25.92 -20.80
N THR A 55 15.63 -26.94 -21.00
CA THR A 55 15.33 -28.12 -21.83
C THR A 55 15.86 -29.41 -21.20
N GLU A 56 15.40 -30.57 -21.71
CA GLU A 56 15.85 -31.91 -21.27
C GLU A 56 17.34 -32.21 -21.53
N ASN A 57 17.99 -31.40 -22.37
CA ASN A 57 19.43 -31.45 -22.67
C ASN A 57 20.12 -30.12 -22.28
N GLY A 58 19.49 -29.34 -21.41
CA GLY A 58 19.98 -28.03 -20.99
C GLY A 58 21.20 -28.12 -20.07
N THR A 59 21.69 -26.96 -19.64
CA THR A 59 22.82 -26.88 -18.70
C THR A 59 22.40 -27.40 -17.33
N ALA A 60 23.25 -28.22 -16.71
CA ALA A 60 23.08 -28.63 -15.33
C ALA A 60 23.35 -27.45 -14.38
N VAL A 61 22.35 -27.09 -13.58
CA VAL A 61 22.47 -26.06 -12.52
C VAL A 61 22.80 -26.67 -11.17
N TYR A 62 22.68 -27.99 -11.05
CA TYR A 62 23.00 -28.77 -9.86
C TYR A 62 23.32 -30.21 -10.25
N GLU A 63 24.33 -30.81 -9.60
CA GLU A 63 24.66 -32.23 -9.72
C GLU A 63 24.99 -32.86 -8.37
N GLU A 64 24.53 -34.10 -8.14
CA GLU A 64 24.89 -34.91 -6.98
C GLU A 64 25.08 -36.38 -7.34
N THR A 65 25.81 -37.09 -6.49
CA THR A 65 25.94 -38.55 -6.54
C THR A 65 25.38 -39.21 -5.29
N GLN A 66 24.78 -40.38 -5.47
CA GLN A 66 24.22 -41.22 -4.40
C GLN A 66 24.50 -42.70 -4.65
N THR A 67 24.51 -43.50 -3.57
CA THR A 67 24.74 -44.95 -3.62
C THR A 67 23.67 -45.75 -2.87
N PRO A 68 22.37 -45.63 -3.24
CA PRO A 68 21.31 -46.35 -2.54
C PRO A 68 21.38 -47.86 -2.80
N THR A 69 20.79 -48.64 -1.89
CA THR A 69 20.56 -50.08 -2.08
C THR A 69 19.13 -50.32 -2.51
N THR A 70 18.92 -51.07 -3.58
CA THR A 70 17.57 -51.48 -4.02
C THR A 70 17.00 -52.55 -3.11
N ASN A 71 15.67 -52.65 -3.02
CA ASN A 71 15.01 -53.75 -2.29
C ASN A 71 14.80 -54.99 -3.19
N ALA A 72 14.10 -56.01 -2.69
CA ALA A 72 13.83 -57.25 -3.42
C ALA A 72 13.03 -57.06 -4.73
N ASN A 73 12.33 -55.94 -4.88
CA ASN A 73 11.59 -55.58 -6.09
C ASN A 73 12.38 -54.63 -7.00
N GLY A 74 13.65 -54.34 -6.69
CA GLY A 74 14.48 -53.38 -7.39
C GLY A 74 14.13 -51.91 -7.11
N LEU A 75 13.26 -51.64 -6.12
CA LEU A 75 12.86 -50.28 -5.76
C LEU A 75 13.97 -49.63 -4.92
N LEU A 76 14.33 -48.40 -5.28
CA LEU A 76 15.09 -47.48 -4.46
C LEU A 76 14.23 -46.29 -4.03
N SER A 77 14.61 -45.64 -2.94
CA SER A 77 13.99 -44.42 -2.44
C SER A 77 15.09 -43.49 -1.96
N ILE A 78 15.11 -42.27 -2.50
CA ILE A 78 16.12 -41.25 -2.18
C ILE A 78 15.46 -39.88 -2.04
N TYR A 79 16.23 -38.96 -1.48
CA TYR A 79 15.93 -37.53 -1.50
C TYR A 79 16.94 -36.84 -2.40
N ILE A 80 16.48 -36.23 -3.49
CA ILE A 80 17.32 -35.39 -4.35
C ILE A 80 17.62 -34.09 -3.58
N GLY A 81 18.89 -33.67 -3.57
CA GLY A 81 19.38 -32.58 -2.72
C GLY A 81 20.00 -33.08 -1.40
N ALA A 82 20.09 -34.39 -1.20
CA ALA A 82 20.68 -35.02 -0.01
C ALA A 82 21.97 -35.79 -0.32
N GLY A 83 22.37 -35.87 -1.59
CA GLY A 83 23.54 -36.61 -2.04
C GLY A 83 24.85 -35.86 -1.80
N THR A 84 25.94 -36.50 -2.20
CA THR A 84 27.24 -35.84 -2.25
C THR A 84 27.25 -34.96 -3.48
N THR A 85 27.22 -33.64 -3.30
CA THR A 85 27.31 -32.69 -4.41
C THR A 85 28.58 -32.91 -5.22
N ASP A 86 28.39 -33.05 -6.53
CA ASP A 86 29.49 -32.92 -7.48
C ASP A 86 29.83 -31.42 -7.64
N VAL A 87 30.85 -31.09 -8.44
CA VAL A 87 31.44 -29.75 -8.59
C VAL A 87 30.44 -28.64 -9.00
N VAL A 88 29.19 -28.98 -9.37
CA VAL A 88 28.20 -28.06 -9.94
C VAL A 88 27.07 -27.75 -8.97
N GLY A 89 27.03 -26.50 -8.50
CA GLY A 89 25.88 -25.88 -7.86
C GLY A 89 25.60 -26.31 -6.41
N ILE A 90 24.73 -25.56 -5.75
CA ILE A 90 24.17 -25.89 -4.42
C ILE A 90 22.66 -26.00 -4.60
N PHE A 91 22.04 -27.05 -4.06
CA PHE A 91 20.61 -27.32 -4.28
C PHE A 91 19.70 -26.19 -3.78
N SER A 92 20.06 -25.58 -2.64
CA SER A 92 19.36 -24.44 -2.03
C SER A 92 19.34 -23.19 -2.91
N ASP A 93 20.33 -23.05 -3.78
CA ASP A 93 20.56 -21.83 -4.57
C ASP A 93 19.81 -21.87 -5.91
N ILE A 94 19.12 -22.97 -6.22
CA ILE A 94 18.35 -23.12 -7.47
C ILE A 94 17.15 -22.17 -7.43
N VAL A 95 17.13 -21.21 -8.35
CA VAL A 95 16.02 -20.24 -8.50
C VAL A 95 14.87 -20.84 -9.31
N TRP A 96 14.06 -21.69 -8.68
CA TRP A 96 12.96 -22.46 -9.28
C TRP A 96 11.89 -21.64 -10.05
N SER A 97 11.90 -20.30 -9.93
CA SER A 97 10.98 -19.40 -10.66
C SER A 97 11.40 -19.11 -12.11
N THR A 98 12.61 -19.52 -12.52
CA THR A 98 13.22 -19.10 -13.81
C THR A 98 13.12 -20.15 -14.91
N GLY A 99 11.90 -20.47 -15.32
CA GLY A 99 11.62 -21.35 -16.46
C GLY A 99 11.36 -22.80 -16.08
N SER A 100 11.56 -23.71 -17.03
CA SER A 100 11.35 -25.15 -16.84
C SER A 100 12.61 -25.84 -16.31
N TYR A 101 12.41 -26.84 -15.46
CA TYR A 101 13.48 -27.68 -14.91
C TYR A 101 13.24 -29.15 -15.23
N PHE A 102 14.32 -29.90 -15.37
CA PHE A 102 14.31 -31.33 -15.66
C PHE A 102 15.26 -32.04 -14.69
N VAL A 103 14.88 -33.23 -14.24
CA VAL A 103 15.75 -34.13 -13.47
C VAL A 103 16.25 -35.21 -14.41
N LYS A 104 17.57 -35.26 -14.59
CA LYS A 104 18.29 -36.33 -15.27
C LYS A 104 18.84 -37.28 -14.22
N ILE A 105 18.57 -38.57 -14.39
CA ILE A 105 19.03 -39.66 -13.54
C ILE A 105 19.88 -40.60 -14.38
N GLU A 106 21.07 -40.92 -13.86
CA GLU A 106 22.04 -41.80 -14.48
C GLU A 106 22.40 -42.88 -13.45
N ILE A 107 22.26 -44.16 -13.81
CA ILE A 107 22.44 -45.30 -12.89
C ILE A 107 23.47 -46.29 -13.41
N ASP A 108 24.38 -46.69 -12.53
CA ASP A 108 25.25 -47.84 -12.66
C ASP A 108 24.70 -48.99 -11.79
N PRO A 109 24.10 -50.03 -12.39
CA PRO A 109 23.57 -51.18 -11.66
C PRO A 109 24.59 -51.93 -10.80
N ALA A 110 25.89 -51.79 -11.10
CA ALA A 110 26.98 -52.44 -10.37
C ALA A 110 27.52 -51.62 -9.20
N GLY A 111 26.96 -50.43 -8.94
CA GLY A 111 27.37 -49.58 -7.81
C GLY A 111 28.52 -48.62 -8.09
N GLY A 112 29.04 -48.60 -9.32
CA GLY A 112 30.16 -47.74 -9.74
C GLY A 112 29.71 -46.41 -10.36
N THR A 113 30.56 -45.87 -11.22
CA THR A 113 30.33 -44.60 -11.94
C THR A 113 30.16 -44.81 -13.45
N ASN A 114 30.02 -46.06 -13.89
CA ASN A 114 29.79 -46.40 -15.30
C ASN A 114 28.28 -46.39 -15.57
N TYR A 115 27.70 -45.20 -15.59
CA TYR A 115 26.26 -45.03 -15.72
C TYR A 115 25.77 -45.49 -17.11
N THR A 116 24.90 -46.49 -17.13
CA THR A 116 24.37 -47.12 -18.36
C THR A 116 22.87 -46.91 -18.54
N ILE A 117 22.14 -46.70 -17.45
CA ILE A 117 20.72 -46.40 -17.47
C ILE A 117 20.57 -44.89 -17.33
N ILE A 118 19.92 -44.24 -18.30
CA ILE A 118 19.74 -42.79 -18.34
C ILE A 118 18.27 -42.47 -18.54
N GLY A 119 17.73 -41.57 -17.73
CA GLY A 119 16.37 -41.05 -17.90
C GLY A 119 16.29 -39.57 -17.52
N THR A 120 15.57 -38.78 -18.32
CA THR A 120 15.30 -37.36 -18.05
C THR A 120 13.80 -37.15 -17.94
N THR A 121 13.36 -36.45 -16.90
CA THR A 121 11.94 -36.11 -16.67
C THR A 121 11.79 -34.63 -16.34
N GLN A 122 10.74 -33.99 -16.85
CA GLN A 122 10.44 -32.61 -16.50
C GLN A 122 9.87 -32.54 -15.07
N LEU A 123 10.36 -31.58 -14.28
CA LEU A 123 9.74 -31.21 -13.01
C LEU A 123 8.48 -30.39 -13.32
N VAL A 124 7.33 -31.01 -13.15
CA VAL A 124 6.02 -30.35 -13.22
C VAL A 124 5.51 -30.07 -11.81
N SER A 125 4.79 -28.96 -11.62
CA SER A 125 4.26 -28.60 -10.31
C SER A 125 3.28 -29.66 -9.80
N VAL A 126 3.47 -30.10 -8.55
CA VAL A 126 2.48 -30.90 -7.83
C VAL A 126 1.31 -30.03 -7.34
N PRO A 127 0.12 -30.58 -7.03
CA PRO A 127 -1.04 -29.80 -6.58
C PRO A 127 -0.75 -28.87 -5.38
N TYR A 128 0.09 -29.30 -4.44
CA TYR A 128 0.53 -28.47 -3.31
C TYR A 128 1.44 -27.29 -3.73
N ALA A 129 2.33 -27.50 -4.70
CA ALA A 129 3.16 -26.43 -5.27
C ALA A 129 2.33 -25.45 -6.11
N LEU A 130 1.26 -25.93 -6.77
CA LEU A 130 0.30 -25.09 -7.48
C LEU A 130 -0.52 -24.22 -6.50
N TYR A 131 -0.93 -24.79 -5.37
CA TYR A 131 -1.58 -24.05 -4.29
C TYR A 131 -0.61 -23.03 -3.64
N ALA A 132 0.66 -23.41 -3.43
CA ALA A 132 1.70 -22.51 -2.92
C ALA A 132 1.95 -21.31 -3.87
N LYS A 133 1.92 -21.52 -5.20
CA LYS A 133 1.99 -20.45 -6.20
C LYS A 133 0.78 -19.52 -6.13
N ALA A 134 -0.41 -20.05 -5.86
CA ALA A 134 -1.61 -19.24 -5.67
C ALA A 134 -1.57 -18.42 -4.37
N THR A 135 -0.94 -18.92 -3.30
CA THR A 135 -0.71 -18.17 -2.05
C THR A 135 0.50 -17.23 -2.11
N ALA A 136 1.49 -17.49 -2.95
CA ALA A 136 2.61 -16.57 -3.22
C ALA A 136 2.21 -15.35 -4.05
N ALA A 137 0.98 -15.32 -4.60
CA ALA A 137 0.35 -14.09 -5.06
C ALA A 137 -0.03 -13.12 -3.91
N GLY A 138 0.34 -13.45 -2.66
CA GLY A 138 0.08 -12.67 -1.45
C GLY A 138 1.12 -11.60 -1.08
N ALA A 139 2.12 -11.33 -1.92
CA ALA A 139 2.95 -10.13 -1.78
C ALA A 139 3.35 -9.62 -3.18
N LEU A 140 2.69 -8.55 -3.63
CA LEU A 140 3.18 -7.74 -4.73
C LEU A 140 4.49 -7.09 -4.28
N THR A 141 5.63 -7.74 -4.54
CA THR A 141 6.97 -7.19 -4.31
C THR A 141 7.51 -6.42 -5.53
N GLY A 142 6.69 -6.26 -6.57
CA GLY A 142 6.98 -5.38 -7.69
C GLY A 142 6.52 -3.95 -7.39
N THR A 143 7.32 -2.96 -7.77
CA THR A 143 6.93 -1.53 -7.81
C THR A 143 5.89 -1.21 -8.89
N ALA A 144 5.44 -2.21 -9.65
CA ALA A 144 4.44 -2.07 -10.70
C ALA A 144 3.30 -3.07 -10.50
N LEU A 145 2.09 -2.56 -10.40
CA LEU A 145 0.85 -3.32 -10.61
C LEU A 145 0.74 -3.65 -12.11
N ASN A 146 0.12 -4.79 -12.45
CA ASN A 146 -0.29 -5.05 -13.82
C ASN A 146 -1.15 -3.88 -14.32
N ALA A 147 -0.87 -3.34 -15.51
CA ALA A 147 -1.46 -2.11 -16.03
C ALA A 147 -2.99 -2.17 -16.24
N THR A 148 -3.60 -3.34 -16.07
CA THR A 148 -5.02 -3.55 -16.22
C THR A 148 -5.50 -4.49 -15.13
N VAL A 149 -6.11 -3.92 -14.09
CA VAL A 149 -6.84 -4.67 -13.07
C VAL A 149 -8.33 -4.35 -13.26
N ILE A 150 -9.09 -5.32 -13.77
CA ILE A 150 -10.53 -5.17 -14.02
C ILE A 150 -11.28 -5.98 -12.95
N GLY A 151 -12.23 -5.35 -12.25
CA GLY A 151 -13.12 -6.05 -11.30
C GLY A 151 -12.48 -6.45 -9.97
N SER A 152 -11.34 -5.87 -9.58
CA SER A 152 -10.71 -6.12 -8.27
C SER A 152 -11.17 -5.14 -7.20
N SER A 153 -11.35 -5.63 -5.97
CA SER A 153 -11.43 -4.79 -4.77
C SER A 153 -10.04 -4.68 -4.14
N LEU A 154 -9.51 -3.47 -4.01
CA LEU A 154 -8.23 -3.23 -3.36
C LEU A 154 -8.49 -2.90 -1.88
N THR A 155 -8.35 -3.89 -1.00
CA THR A 155 -8.69 -3.75 0.42
C THR A 155 -7.54 -3.23 1.28
N SER A 156 -6.30 -3.41 0.81
CA SER A 156 -5.10 -2.87 1.45
C SER A 156 -3.97 -2.75 0.44
N VAL A 157 -3.40 -1.56 0.37
CA VAL A 157 -2.08 -1.34 -0.21
C VAL A 157 -1.22 -0.68 0.86
N GLY A 158 0.10 -0.87 0.76
CA GLY A 158 1.05 -0.05 1.51
C GLY A 158 0.98 1.42 1.05
N THR A 159 2.06 2.18 1.27
CA THR A 159 2.17 3.54 0.75
C THR A 159 2.33 3.50 -0.77
N LEU A 160 1.38 4.10 -1.51
CA LEU A 160 1.56 4.38 -2.93
C LEU A 160 2.11 5.80 -3.08
N THR A 161 3.29 5.92 -3.67
CA THR A 161 3.75 7.17 -4.28
C THR A 161 3.18 7.23 -5.70
N ASP A 162 2.64 8.38 -6.11
CA ASP A 162 2.17 8.65 -7.49
C ASP A 162 0.95 7.85 -7.98
N LEU A 163 0.00 7.50 -7.09
CA LEU A 163 -1.28 6.90 -7.50
C LEU A 163 -2.07 7.87 -8.38
N THR A 164 -2.21 7.54 -9.66
CA THR A 164 -3.12 8.23 -10.58
C THR A 164 -4.39 7.40 -10.74
N VAL A 165 -5.53 7.93 -10.28
CA VAL A 165 -6.84 7.30 -10.49
C VAL A 165 -7.48 7.89 -11.73
N THR A 166 -7.44 7.18 -12.86
CA THR A 166 -8.13 7.55 -14.10
C THR A 166 -9.41 6.73 -14.23
N GLY A 167 -10.56 7.35 -13.97
CA GLY A 167 -11.87 6.71 -14.11
C GLY A 167 -13.01 7.57 -13.57
N THR A 168 -14.20 7.37 -14.12
CA THR A 168 -15.45 7.93 -13.59
C THR A 168 -15.93 7.07 -12.43
N SER A 169 -16.15 7.65 -11.24
CA SER A 169 -16.80 6.94 -10.13
C SER A 169 -18.21 6.53 -10.55
N GLU A 170 -18.49 5.22 -10.65
CA GLU A 170 -19.80 4.68 -11.06
C GLU A 170 -20.95 5.08 -10.13
N THR A 171 -20.65 5.54 -8.91
CA THR A 171 -21.65 5.97 -7.92
C THR A 171 -21.66 7.49 -7.69
N GLY A 172 -20.83 8.25 -8.42
CA GLY A 172 -20.78 9.72 -8.34
C GLY A 172 -20.27 10.31 -7.02
N LEU A 173 -19.95 9.48 -6.02
CA LEU A 173 -19.46 9.94 -4.72
C LEU A 173 -18.04 9.40 -4.46
N VAL A 174 -17.20 10.24 -3.85
CA VAL A 174 -15.84 9.90 -3.40
C VAL A 174 -15.82 10.05 -1.88
N LYS A 175 -15.40 9.00 -1.15
CA LYS A 175 -15.27 9.01 0.31
C LYS A 175 -13.81 9.03 0.72
N ILE A 176 -13.37 10.10 1.38
CA ILE A 176 -12.01 10.26 1.92
C ILE A 176 -12.09 10.24 3.44
N THR A 177 -11.41 9.29 4.10
CA THR A 177 -11.47 9.09 5.57
C THR A 177 -10.24 9.62 6.32
N GLY A 178 -9.18 10.01 5.62
CA GLY A 178 -7.96 10.58 6.23
C GLY A 178 -8.10 12.07 6.56
N GLY A 179 -7.26 12.58 7.47
CA GLY A 179 -7.08 14.02 7.73
C GLY A 179 -8.17 14.72 8.56
N SER A 180 -8.96 13.98 9.34
CA SER A 180 -10.03 14.52 10.22
C SER A 180 -11.21 15.19 9.48
N PRO A 181 -11.95 14.46 8.62
CA PRO A 181 -13.16 14.98 8.00
C PRO A 181 -14.25 15.27 9.05
N ALA A 182 -15.03 16.32 8.84
CA ALA A 182 -16.19 16.68 9.66
C ALA A 182 -17.20 17.51 8.86
N VAL A 183 -18.44 17.61 9.36
CA VAL A 183 -19.46 18.51 8.79
C VAL A 183 -18.94 19.94 8.76
N GLY A 184 -19.09 20.63 7.63
CA GLY A 184 -18.60 22.01 7.45
C GLY A 184 -17.10 22.14 7.16
N LYS A 185 -16.39 21.03 6.97
CA LYS A 185 -15.01 21.02 6.46
C LYS A 185 -14.99 20.88 4.93
N VAL A 186 -14.00 21.48 4.30
CA VAL A 186 -13.68 21.33 2.88
C VAL A 186 -12.26 20.79 2.73
N LEU A 187 -12.01 20.02 1.67
CA LEU A 187 -10.68 19.55 1.35
C LEU A 187 -9.97 20.63 0.52
N THR A 188 -8.82 21.09 1.00
CA THR A 188 -8.00 22.12 0.32
C THR A 188 -6.59 21.58 0.07
N SER A 189 -5.92 22.07 -0.98
CA SER A 189 -4.52 21.79 -1.26
C SER A 189 -3.65 23.00 -0.94
N ASP A 190 -2.43 22.77 -0.45
CA ASP A 190 -1.38 23.79 -0.43
C ASP A 190 -0.64 23.89 -1.78
N ALA A 191 0.42 24.72 -1.82
CA ALA A 191 1.22 24.96 -3.02
C ALA A 191 2.04 23.74 -3.47
N ASP A 192 2.31 22.81 -2.56
CA ASP A 192 3.07 21.57 -2.84
C ASP A 192 2.13 20.41 -3.22
N GLY A 193 0.82 20.64 -3.26
CA GLY A 193 -0.18 19.62 -3.61
C GLY A 193 -0.67 18.80 -2.42
N LEU A 194 -0.33 19.15 -1.19
CA LEU A 194 -0.75 18.41 -0.01
C LEU A 194 -2.18 18.78 0.39
N ALA A 195 -3.06 17.78 0.39
CA ALA A 195 -4.46 17.96 0.75
C ALA A 195 -4.69 17.88 2.27
N SER A 196 -5.47 18.80 2.83
CA SER A 196 -5.90 18.80 4.23
C SER A 196 -7.34 19.29 4.41
N TRP A 197 -8.01 18.84 5.47
CA TRP A 197 -9.38 19.28 5.78
C TRP A 197 -9.36 20.59 6.57
N GLN A 198 -9.89 21.64 5.96
CA GLN A 198 -9.96 22.97 6.55
C GLN A 198 -11.41 23.36 6.83
N ALA A 199 -11.62 24.32 7.74
CA ALA A 199 -12.95 24.90 7.93
C ALA A 199 -13.41 25.54 6.62
N ALA A 200 -14.66 25.32 6.22
CA ALA A 200 -15.25 26.09 5.14
C ALA A 200 -15.16 27.58 5.48
N ALA A 201 -14.87 28.41 4.48
CA ALA A 201 -14.90 29.85 4.65
C ALA A 201 -16.30 30.29 5.14
N ALA A 202 -16.33 31.22 6.10
CA ALA A 202 -17.58 31.79 6.56
C ALA A 202 -18.30 32.46 5.38
N THR A 203 -19.60 32.22 5.26
CA THR A 203 -20.43 32.85 4.23
C THR A 203 -20.59 34.33 4.54
N VAL A 204 -20.11 35.20 3.66
CA VAL A 204 -20.27 36.65 3.76
C VAL A 204 -21.64 37.02 3.18
N ARG A 205 -22.52 37.66 3.96
CA ARG A 205 -23.88 38.07 3.52
C ARG A 205 -24.05 39.57 3.55
N GLU A 206 -24.77 40.13 2.58
CA GLU A 206 -25.10 41.55 2.56
C GLU A 206 -26.27 41.86 3.49
N VAL A 207 -26.23 43.03 4.12
CA VAL A 207 -27.31 43.62 4.90
C VAL A 207 -27.35 45.12 4.67
N ALA A 208 -28.57 45.66 4.63
CA ALA A 208 -28.86 47.08 4.58
C ALA A 208 -29.69 47.45 5.82
N ASP A 209 -29.08 48.20 6.75
CA ASP A 209 -29.78 48.71 7.92
C ASP A 209 -30.31 50.11 7.65
N GLU A 210 -31.59 50.35 7.94
CA GLU A 210 -32.23 51.66 7.76
C GLU A 210 -32.75 52.23 9.08
N PHE A 211 -32.52 53.52 9.29
CA PHE A 211 -32.94 54.26 10.48
C PHE A 211 -33.60 55.59 10.08
N SER A 212 -34.54 56.04 10.90
CA SER A 212 -35.00 57.44 10.90
C SER A 212 -34.30 58.15 12.05
N SER A 213 -33.44 59.12 11.76
CA SER A 213 -32.62 59.77 12.80
C SER A 213 -33.45 60.66 13.74
N THR A 214 -32.93 60.86 14.95
CA THR A 214 -33.31 61.98 15.81
C THR A 214 -32.41 63.19 15.55
N ALA A 215 -32.84 64.39 15.96
CA ALA A 215 -32.02 65.59 15.83
C ALA A 215 -30.66 65.42 16.55
N ASN A 216 -29.58 65.81 15.88
CA ASN A 216 -28.19 65.72 16.35
C ASN A 216 -27.71 64.30 16.68
N GLN A 217 -28.36 63.25 16.19
CA GLN A 217 -27.92 61.89 16.42
C GLN A 217 -26.55 61.64 15.78
N THR A 218 -25.64 61.01 16.53
CA THR A 218 -24.32 60.61 16.04
C THR A 218 -24.02 59.13 16.25
N ALA A 219 -24.77 58.41 17.08
CA ALA A 219 -24.54 57.00 17.35
C ALA A 219 -25.61 56.12 16.68
N PHE A 220 -25.16 55.03 16.05
CA PHE A 220 -25.99 54.01 15.43
C PHE A 220 -25.55 52.62 15.91
N THR A 221 -26.49 51.68 15.97
CA THR A 221 -26.22 50.27 16.25
C THR A 221 -26.71 49.45 15.07
N LEU A 222 -25.77 48.86 14.35
CA LEU A 222 -26.00 47.97 13.23
C LEU A 222 -26.64 46.65 13.71
N SER A 223 -27.44 46.02 12.85
CA SER A 223 -28.09 44.74 13.13
C SER A 223 -27.12 43.57 13.20
N GLN A 224 -25.96 43.68 12.54
CA GLN A 224 -24.90 42.69 12.52
C GLN A 224 -23.53 43.36 12.64
N ALA A 225 -22.56 42.62 13.16
CA ALA A 225 -21.18 43.07 13.20
C ALA A 225 -20.55 42.97 11.80
N PRO A 226 -20.00 44.05 11.22
CA PRO A 226 -19.41 43.98 9.88
C PRO A 226 -18.24 43.01 9.83
N SER A 227 -18.18 42.19 8.79
CA SER A 227 -17.07 41.27 8.52
C SER A 227 -15.75 42.04 8.41
N ALA A 228 -14.64 41.43 8.82
CA ALA A 228 -13.30 42.01 8.71
C ALA A 228 -12.92 42.35 7.26
N ASN A 229 -13.53 41.67 6.28
CA ASN A 229 -13.32 41.91 4.86
C ASN A 229 -14.36 42.88 4.25
N SER A 230 -15.21 43.48 5.08
CA SER A 230 -16.29 44.36 4.64
C SER A 230 -15.99 45.84 4.84
N LYS A 231 -16.48 46.65 3.90
CA LYS A 231 -16.51 48.11 4.01
C LYS A 231 -17.95 48.54 4.27
N VAL A 232 -18.19 49.23 5.38
CA VAL A 232 -19.49 49.85 5.66
C VAL A 232 -19.66 51.10 4.79
N LYS A 233 -20.82 51.25 4.14
CA LYS A 233 -21.20 52.44 3.39
C LYS A 233 -22.38 53.11 4.10
N MET A 234 -22.25 54.39 4.44
CA MET A 234 -23.34 55.18 5.02
C MET A 234 -23.98 56.10 3.97
N TYR A 235 -25.30 56.22 4.04
CA TYR A 235 -26.09 57.12 3.23
C TYR A 235 -26.98 57.99 4.14
N VAL A 236 -27.10 59.28 3.79
CA VAL A 236 -28.03 60.21 4.42
C VAL A 236 -29.02 60.66 3.35
N ASN A 237 -30.30 60.41 3.56
CA ASN A 237 -31.38 60.68 2.60
C ASN A 237 -31.09 60.12 1.19
N GLY A 238 -30.46 58.93 1.14
CA GLY A 238 -30.10 58.25 -0.11
C GLY A 238 -28.78 58.71 -0.75
N ILE A 239 -28.10 59.73 -0.19
CA ILE A 239 -26.81 60.20 -0.68
C ILE A 239 -25.69 59.52 0.10
N ARG A 240 -24.80 58.82 -0.61
CA ARG A 240 -23.62 58.21 0.02
C ARG A 240 -22.68 59.31 0.52
N ILE A 241 -22.28 59.24 1.79
CA ILE A 241 -21.32 60.17 2.38
C ILE A 241 -19.90 59.58 2.41
N SER A 242 -18.91 60.44 2.68
CA SER A 242 -17.51 60.01 2.76
C SER A 242 -17.30 58.98 3.87
N ASN A 243 -16.39 58.03 3.65
CA ASN A 243 -15.97 57.08 4.68
C ASN A 243 -15.28 57.76 5.89
N THR A 244 -14.84 59.01 5.75
CA THR A 244 -14.30 59.81 6.86
C THR A 244 -15.39 60.44 7.72
N SER A 245 -16.63 60.47 7.24
CA SER A 245 -17.79 61.04 7.93
C SER A 245 -18.37 60.11 9.00
N TYR A 246 -17.80 58.93 9.20
CA TYR A 246 -18.20 57.99 10.25
C TYR A 246 -17.05 57.07 10.64
N THR A 247 -17.13 56.48 11.82
CA THR A 247 -16.18 55.46 12.32
C THR A 247 -16.92 54.21 12.77
N TYR A 248 -16.31 53.07 12.55
CA TYR A 248 -16.78 51.76 13.00
C TYR A 248 -15.58 50.85 13.29
N THR A 249 -15.80 49.78 14.04
CA THR A 249 -14.81 48.71 14.25
C THR A 249 -15.39 47.43 13.66
N SER A 250 -14.62 46.73 12.83
CA SER A 250 -15.04 45.42 12.32
C SER A 250 -15.29 44.46 13.48
N SER A 251 -16.24 43.53 13.32
CA SER A 251 -16.68 42.61 14.37
C SER A 251 -17.42 43.26 15.57
N VAL A 252 -17.81 44.53 15.47
CA VAL A 252 -18.67 45.23 16.47
C VAL A 252 -19.84 45.92 15.76
N THR A 253 -20.98 46.06 16.41
CA THR A 253 -22.20 46.67 15.83
C THR A 253 -22.29 48.19 15.97
N SER A 254 -21.40 48.83 16.71
CA SER A 254 -21.46 50.28 16.96
C SER A 254 -20.84 51.09 15.83
N LEU A 255 -21.53 52.15 15.41
CA LEU A 255 -21.04 53.11 14.42
C LEU A 255 -21.29 54.54 14.89
N THR A 256 -20.33 55.42 14.66
CA THR A 256 -20.41 56.84 15.03
C THR A 256 -20.32 57.72 13.79
N TYR A 257 -21.35 58.51 13.51
CA TYR A 257 -21.36 59.57 12.52
C TYR A 257 -20.59 60.79 13.05
N ILE A 258 -19.79 61.42 12.17
CA ILE A 258 -18.92 62.55 12.45
C ILE A 258 -19.35 63.72 11.55
N PRO A 259 -20.28 64.58 12.01
CA PRO A 259 -20.79 65.72 11.26
C PRO A 259 -19.71 66.64 10.71
N ALA A 260 -18.65 66.89 11.49
CA ALA A 260 -17.54 67.76 11.08
C ALA A 260 -16.85 67.30 9.77
N ASN A 261 -16.86 65.99 9.52
CA ASN A 261 -16.29 65.38 8.31
C ASN A 261 -17.33 65.23 7.19
N ASN A 262 -18.53 65.78 7.36
CA ASN A 262 -19.60 65.86 6.38
C ASN A 262 -20.11 67.31 6.31
N GLU A 263 -19.20 68.25 6.12
CA GLU A 263 -19.49 69.70 6.01
C GLU A 263 -20.20 70.31 7.23
N GLY A 264 -20.10 69.67 8.39
CA GLY A 264 -20.79 70.10 9.61
C GLY A 264 -22.27 69.73 9.64
N TYR A 265 -22.76 68.89 8.73
CA TYR A 265 -24.18 68.53 8.66
C TYR A 265 -24.63 67.76 9.90
N ALA A 266 -25.40 68.42 10.78
CA ALA A 266 -26.06 67.80 11.91
C ALA A 266 -27.36 67.14 11.44
N LEU A 267 -27.54 65.84 11.75
CA LEU A 267 -28.74 65.11 11.37
C LEU A 267 -29.99 65.76 11.98
N THR A 268 -31.06 65.79 11.22
CA THR A 268 -32.37 66.29 11.64
C THR A 268 -33.30 65.13 11.98
N ALA A 269 -34.40 65.43 12.67
CA ALA A 269 -35.39 64.40 12.98
C ALA A 269 -36.08 63.96 11.67
N GLY A 270 -35.99 62.67 11.35
CA GLY A 270 -36.59 62.09 10.15
C GLY A 270 -35.66 61.88 8.96
N ASP A 271 -34.37 62.25 9.03
CA ASP A 271 -33.45 61.88 7.96
C ASP A 271 -33.36 60.35 7.86
N ARG A 272 -33.43 59.83 6.64
CA ARG A 272 -33.26 58.40 6.37
C ARG A 272 -31.77 58.09 6.34
N ILE A 273 -31.32 57.31 7.32
CA ILE A 273 -29.95 56.83 7.40
C ILE A 273 -29.93 55.38 6.96
N GLN A 274 -29.04 55.04 6.02
CA GLN A 274 -28.86 53.67 5.55
C GLN A 274 -27.40 53.25 5.68
N PHE A 275 -27.16 52.03 6.13
CA PHE A 275 -25.86 51.39 6.15
C PHE A 275 -25.86 50.09 5.36
N ASP A 276 -25.05 50.03 4.31
CA ASP A 276 -24.85 48.83 3.52
C ASP A 276 -23.50 48.20 3.89
N TYR A 277 -23.51 46.94 4.28
CA TYR A 277 -22.30 46.20 4.64
C TYR A 277 -22.50 44.69 4.50
N PHE A 278 -21.40 43.97 4.69
CA PHE A 278 -21.41 42.52 4.75
C PHE A 278 -20.99 42.06 6.14
N TYR A 279 -21.55 40.94 6.60
CA TYR A 279 -21.23 40.28 7.86
C TYR A 279 -20.93 38.79 7.66
#